data_AF-A0A532UPM9-F1
#
_entry.id   AF-A0A532UPM9-F1
#
_cell.length_a   1.000
_cell.length_b   1.000
_cell.length_c   1.000
_cell.angle_alpha   90.00
_cell.angle_beta   90.00
_cell.angle_gamma   90.00
#
_symmetry.space_group_name_H-M   'P 1'
#
loop_
_entity.id
_entity.type
_entity.pdbx_description
1 polymer ?
#
loop_
_entity_poly.entity_id
_entity_poly.type
_entity_poly.pdbx_seq_one_letter_code
_entity_poly.pdbx_strand_id
1 'polypeptide(L)' 'MVDIGMRGTHGAIKVRIGHIPKEKDKPNDFELWTLQFKQGDGVINVTSRDRVQFALLISDIMDEAQERGLFVDE' A
#
# COMPACT_ATOMS: atom_id res chain seq x y z
N MET A 1 17.42 -10.00 -0.11
CA MET A 1 16.58 -11.14 -0.53
C MET A 1 15.54 -11.30 0.55
N VAL A 2 14.28 -10.97 0.28
CA VAL A 2 13.20 -11.17 1.26
C VAL A 2 12.55 -12.50 0.90
N ASP A 3 12.75 -13.51 1.74
CA ASP A 3 12.08 -14.80 1.63
C ASP A 3 10.64 -14.64 2.15
N ILE A 4 9.65 -14.86 1.27
CA ILE A 4 8.24 -14.98 1.64
C ILE A 4 7.87 -16.44 1.41
N GLY A 5 8.14 -17.27 2.42
CA GLY A 5 7.59 -18.63 2.48
C GLY A 5 6.40 -18.65 3.42
N MET A 6 5.27 -19.24 2.99
CA MET A 6 4.39 -19.99 3.90
C MET A 6 3.39 -20.87 3.12
N ARG A 7 3.26 -22.12 3.59
CA ARG A 7 2.50 -23.22 3.00
C ARG A 7 1.06 -23.19 3.54
N GLY A 8 0.05 -23.17 2.67
CA GLY A 8 -1.29 -23.65 2.99
C GLY A 8 -2.35 -22.64 3.48
N THR A 9 -2.53 -21.52 2.79
CA THR A 9 -3.80 -20.76 2.66
C THR A 9 -3.52 -19.70 1.62
N HIS A 10 -4.34 -19.53 0.58
CA HIS A 10 -4.18 -18.45 -0.40
C HIS A 10 -4.04 -17.11 0.36
N GLY A 11 -2.84 -16.56 0.42
CA GLY A 11 -2.53 -15.40 1.24
C GLY A 11 -3.18 -14.16 0.64
N ALA A 12 -4.33 -13.75 1.19
CA ALA A 12 -4.96 -12.50 0.80
C ALA A 12 -4.17 -11.32 1.41
N ILE A 13 -3.72 -10.40 0.57
CA ILE A 13 -3.19 -9.10 1.03
C ILE A 13 -4.39 -8.17 1.14
N LYS A 14 -4.59 -7.56 2.31
CA LYS A 14 -5.56 -6.47 2.48
C LYS A 14 -4.87 -5.15 2.27
N VAL A 15 -5.37 -4.35 1.34
CA VAL A 15 -4.83 -3.03 1.02
C VAL A 15 -5.84 -1.96 1.38
N ARG A 16 -5.39 -0.87 2.00
CA ARG A 16 -6.22 0.33 2.23
C ARG A 16 -5.50 1.55 1.70
N ILE A 17 -6.19 2.29 0.83
CA ILE A 17 -5.72 3.57 0.30
C ILE A 17 -6.44 4.68 1.05
N GLY A 18 -5.66 5.58 1.65
CA GLY A 18 -6.16 6.77 2.34
C GLY A 18 -5.57 8.04 1.74
N HIS A 19 -6.34 9.12 1.79
CA HIS A 19 -5.94 10.46 1.35
C HIS A 19 -6.22 11.46 2.48
N ILE A 20 -5.18 12.18 2.89
CA ILE A 20 -5.25 13.28 3.85
C ILE A 20 -5.07 14.57 3.04
N PRO A 21 -6.16 15.33 2.78
CA PRO A 21 -6.07 16.57 2.03
C PRO A 21 -5.38 17.65 2.86
N LYS A 22 -4.72 18.58 2.18
CA LYS A 22 -4.17 19.78 2.80
C LYS A 22 -5.27 20.63 3.44
N GLU A 23 -5.09 21.00 4.70
CA GLU A 23 -5.84 22.03 5.41
C GLU A 23 -5.44 23.42 4.90
N LYS A 24 -6.44 24.24 4.53
CA LYS A 24 -6.23 25.58 3.96
C LYS A 24 -5.60 26.56 4.96
N ASP A 25 -5.81 26.33 6.25
CA ASP A 25 -5.41 27.25 7.32
C ASP A 25 -4.01 26.97 7.91
N LYS A 26 -3.33 25.93 7.42
CA LYS A 26 -1.98 25.54 7.89
C LYS A 26 -0.95 25.76 6.77
N PRO A 27 -0.09 26.80 6.88
CA PRO A 27 0.82 27.19 5.80
C PRO A 27 1.88 26.14 5.44
N ASN A 28 2.12 25.15 6.32
CA ASN A 28 3.05 24.04 6.10
C ASN A 28 2.36 22.68 5.98
N ASP A 29 1.06 22.68 5.70
CA ASP A 29 0.33 21.43 5.48
C ASP A 29 0.43 20.99 4.02
N PHE A 30 0.46 19.69 3.82
CA PHE A 30 0.67 19.04 2.52
C PHE A 30 -0.35 17.94 2.33
N GLU A 31 -0.73 17.69 1.09
CA GLU A 31 -1.51 16.52 0.74
C GLU A 31 -0.67 15.26 1.01
N LEU A 32 -1.26 14.26 1.67
CA LEU A 32 -0.62 12.98 1.95
C LEU A 32 -1.48 11.83 1.43
N TRP A 33 -0.82 10.92 0.73
CA TRP A 33 -1.38 9.68 0.25
C TRP A 33 -0.81 8.55 1.08
N THR A 34 -1.67 7.67 1.58
CA THR A 34 -1.29 6.58 2.49
C THR A 34 -1.73 5.25 1.92
N LEU A 35 -0.83 4.27 1.93
CA LEU A 35 -1.10 2.89 1.58
C LEU A 35 -0.80 2.03 2.80
N GLN A 36 -1.80 1.32 3.28
CA GLN A 36 -1.63 0.33 4.33
C GLN A 36 -1.81 -1.06 3.73
N PHE A 37 -0.87 -1.96 4.00
CA PHE A 37 -0.97 -3.36 3.63
C PHE A 37 -0.83 -4.26 4.85
N LYS A 38 -1.69 -5.27 4.91
CA LYS A 38 -1.65 -6.31 5.94
C LYS A 38 -1.30 -7.65 5.30
N GLN A 39 -0.18 -8.24 5.73
CA GLN A 39 0.26 -9.58 5.34
C GLN A 39 0.48 -10.40 6.62
N GLY A 40 -0.37 -11.40 6.85
CA GLY A 40 -0.39 -12.13 8.12
C GLY A 40 -0.67 -11.18 9.31
N ASP A 41 0.24 -11.16 10.28
CA ASP A 41 0.18 -10.26 11.45
C ASP A 41 0.93 -8.93 11.24
N GLY A 42 1.67 -8.80 10.13
CA GLY A 42 2.41 -7.59 9.79
C GLY A 42 1.51 -6.52 9.17
N VAL A 43 1.67 -5.28 9.62
CA VAL A 43 1.09 -4.09 8.99
C VAL A 43 2.22 -3.20 8.53
N ILE A 44 2.21 -2.82 7.26
CA ILE A 44 3.18 -1.88 6.71
C ILE A 44 2.40 -0.69 6.15
N ASN A 45 2.92 0.50 6.42
CA ASN A 45 2.33 1.77 6.01
C ASN A 45 3.33 2.53 5.15
N VAL A 46 2.88 3.00 4.00
CA VAL A 46 3.65 3.89 3.13
C VAL A 46 2.90 5.20 3.00
N THR A 47 3.62 6.32 3.15
CA THR A 47 3.06 7.66 3.02
C THR A 47 3.86 8.45 2.00
N SER A 48 3.18 9.09 1.05
CA SER A 48 3.79 9.94 0.02
C SER A 48 3.10 11.31 -0.06
N ARG A 49 3.88 12.34 -0.39
CA ARG A 49 3.38 13.68 -0.77
C ARG A 49 3.21 13.83 -2.29
N ASP A 50 3.80 12.92 -3.05
CA ASP A 50 3.72 12.90 -4.51
C ASP A 50 2.69 11.87 -4.94
N ARG A 51 1.58 12.35 -5.51
CA ARG A 51 0.47 11.53 -6.00
C ARG A 51 0.88 10.60 -7.14
N VAL A 52 1.76 11.05 -8.04
CA VAL A 52 2.17 10.28 -9.21
C VAL A 52 3.05 9.12 -8.77
N GLN A 53 4.06 9.39 -7.94
CA GLN A 53 4.90 8.33 -7.38
C GLN A 53 4.09 7.34 -6.54
N PHE A 54 3.08 7.81 -5.80
CA PHE A 54 2.20 6.96 -5.01
C PHE A 54 1.35 6.01 -5.88
N ALA A 55 0.80 6.52 -6.99
CA ALA A 55 0.02 5.70 -7.91
C ALA A 55 0.87 4.64 -8.61
N LEU A 56 2.10 4.98 -9.01
CA LEU A 56 3.05 4.03 -9.58
C LEU A 56 3.41 2.92 -8.58
N LEU A 57 3.67 3.29 -7.32
CA LEU A 57 3.94 2.32 -6.26
C LEU A 57 2.78 1.33 -6.06
N ILE A 58 1.52 1.80 -6.09
CA ILE A 58 0.36 0.91 -6.01
C ILE A 58 0.36 -0.05 -7.20
N SER A 59 0.57 0.44 -8.42
CA SER A 59 0.62 -0.40 -9.62
C SER A 59 1.65 -1.52 -9.47
N ASP A 60 2.89 -1.17 -9.11
CA ASP A 60 3.99 -2.12 -8.96
C ASP A 60 3.67 -3.20 -7.91
N ILE A 61 3.04 -2.82 -6.79
CA ILE A 61 2.64 -3.75 -5.74
C ILE A 61 1.53 -4.70 -6.21
N MET A 62 0.56 -4.19 -6.97
CA MET A 62 -0.54 -4.99 -7.51
C MET A 62 -0.03 -5.98 -8.56
N ASP A 63 0.86 -5.53 -9.46
CA ASP A 63 1.49 -6.37 -10.48
C ASP A 63 2.32 -7.49 -9.81
N GLU A 64 3.17 -7.16 -8.83
CA GLU A 64 3.96 -8.14 -8.09
C GLU A 64 3.08 -9.12 -7.30
N ALA A 65 1.98 -8.65 -6.69
CA ALA A 65 1.04 -9.52 -5.99
C ALA A 65 0.39 -10.52 -6.96
N GLN A 66 -0.05 -10.04 -8.13
CA GLN A 66 -0.64 -10.87 -9.17
C GLN A 66 0.35 -11.90 -9.74
N GLU A 67 1.59 -11.49 -10.04
CA GLU A 67 2.66 -12.39 -10.50
C GLU A 67 2.95 -13.51 -9.49
N ARG A 68 2.80 -13.21 -8.19
CA ARG A 68 2.97 -14.17 -7.09
C ARG A 68 1.71 -14.98 -6.77
N GLY A 69 0.61 -14.78 -7.50
CA GLY A 69 -0.68 -15.43 -7.24
C GLY A 69 -1.33 -15.03 -5.91
N LEU A 70 -0.98 -13.84 -5.40
CA LEU A 70 -1.61 -13.23 -4.23
C LEU A 70 -2.83 -12.45 -4.70
N PHE A 71 -3.95 -12.64 -4.00
CA PHE A 71 -5.16 -11.90 -4.27
C PHE A 71 -5.17 -10.66 -3.40
N VAL A 72 -5.32 -9.50 -4.04
CA VAL A 72 -5.55 -8.24 -3.34
C VAL A 72 -7.05 -8.05 -3.19
N ASP A 73 -7.50 -7.99 -1.94
CA ASP A 73 -8.88 -7.69 -1.59
C ASP A 73 -8.95 -6.21 -1.18
N GLU A 74 -9.85 -5.45 -1.82
CA GLU A 74 -10.08 -4.02 -1.59
C GLU A 74 -10.94 -3.76 -0.33
#